data_AF-A0A5A7N1S8-F1
#
_entry.id   AF-A0A5A7N1S8-F1
#
_cell.length_a   1.000
_cell.length_b   1.000
_cell.length_c   1.000
_cell.angle_alpha   90.00
_cell.angle_beta   90.00
_cell.angle_gamma   90.00
#
_symmetry.space_group_name_H-M   'P 1'
#
loop_
_entity.id
_entity.type
_entity.pdbx_description
1 polymer ?
#
loop_
_entity_poly.entity_id
_entity_poly.type
_entity_poly.pdbx_seq_one_letter_code
_entity_poly.pdbx_strand_id
1 'polypeptide(L)'
;MLSKSDRFGYVSPFATALPWDFLLLGRALAPLLTKKLPEHRYIDKVQVNADSPQEDEIALANMTPLSFYHGLYFPKQFDHYFQRGVFFDHTNATDIAQWQRDLRYLYDKLALAQPGRRLLIKNPVYTARPAMLRTLWPDAKFIHIHRNPVKVFLSMRNFYTALFAQFALQDWSHVDIDRVVLETYARMMSNLRAETKDLTKNQFVELSFDNFQSDPMAQIERIYDHLDLPDLDADRPVFEGYLESVRDYRKNSFTASDEVKEKVATHWGEFIRHWGYEDQI
;
A
#
# COMPACT_ATOMS: atom_id res chain seq x y z
N MET A 1 2.63 12.86 0.80
CA MET A 1 3.38 14.01 0.26
C MET A 1 2.95 14.29 -1.17
N LEU A 2 3.22 13.41 -2.14
CA LEU A 2 2.76 13.57 -3.54
C LEU A 2 1.27 13.94 -3.67
N SER A 3 0.39 13.27 -2.91
CA SER A 3 -1.06 13.54 -2.87
C SER A 3 -1.46 14.94 -2.39
N LYS A 4 -0.51 15.78 -1.96
CA LYS A 4 -0.78 17.17 -1.56
C LYS A 4 -0.77 18.12 -2.74
N SER A 5 -0.07 17.78 -3.83
CA SER A 5 -0.22 18.51 -5.09
C SER A 5 -1.57 18.20 -5.72
N ASP A 6 -2.23 19.23 -6.25
CA ASP A 6 -3.49 19.11 -6.98
C ASP A 6 -3.37 18.34 -8.30
N ARG A 7 -2.15 17.99 -8.72
CA ARG A 7 -1.90 17.14 -9.89
C ARG A 7 -2.22 15.67 -9.64
N PHE A 8 -2.27 15.25 -8.38
CA PHE A 8 -2.50 13.85 -8.03
C PHE A 8 -3.91 13.63 -7.49
N GLY A 9 -4.60 12.67 -8.08
CA GLY A 9 -5.84 12.12 -7.54
C GLY A 9 -5.51 10.94 -6.63
N TYR A 10 -6.34 10.65 -5.65
CA TYR A 10 -6.12 9.55 -4.71
C TYR A 10 -7.43 8.87 -4.31
N VAL A 11 -7.33 7.72 -3.65
CA VAL A 11 -8.48 7.03 -3.06
C VAL A 11 -8.86 7.78 -1.78
N SER A 12 -10.04 8.40 -1.75
CA SER A 12 -10.54 9.08 -0.55
C SER A 12 -11.18 8.09 0.43
N PRO A 13 -11.34 8.44 1.72
CA PRO A 13 -12.07 7.61 2.68
C PRO A 13 -13.48 7.24 2.21
N PHE A 14 -14.15 8.11 1.47
CA PHE A 14 -15.47 7.81 0.89
C PHE A 14 -15.39 6.77 -0.21
N ALA A 15 -14.40 6.85 -1.10
CA ALA A 15 -14.18 5.85 -2.13
C ALA A 15 -13.79 4.50 -1.52
N THR A 16 -13.05 4.49 -0.40
CA THR A 16 -12.73 3.28 0.36
C THR A 16 -13.98 2.64 0.99
N ALA A 17 -14.83 3.44 1.64
CA ALA A 17 -15.96 2.95 2.41
C ALA A 17 -17.19 2.61 1.55
N LEU A 18 -17.46 3.38 0.49
CA LEU A 18 -18.63 3.25 -0.37
C LEU A 18 -18.21 3.17 -1.85
N PRO A 19 -17.38 2.19 -2.24
CA PRO A 19 -16.77 2.17 -3.57
C PRO A 19 -17.80 2.05 -4.71
N TRP A 20 -18.97 1.46 -4.44
CA TRP A 20 -20.09 1.38 -5.39
C TRP A 20 -20.82 2.72 -5.58
N ASP A 21 -20.89 3.56 -4.56
CA ASP A 21 -21.83 4.70 -4.52
C ASP A 21 -21.18 6.07 -4.26
N PHE A 22 -19.84 6.14 -4.12
CA PHE A 22 -19.19 7.38 -3.69
C PHE A 22 -19.42 8.59 -4.63
N LEU A 23 -19.66 8.36 -5.93
CA LEU A 23 -19.99 9.42 -6.88
C LEU A 23 -21.40 10.00 -6.70
N LEU A 24 -22.33 9.19 -6.15
CA LEU A 24 -23.74 9.54 -6.00
C LEU A 24 -24.08 9.74 -4.52
N LEU A 25 -24.51 8.67 -3.83
CA LEU A 25 -24.95 8.72 -2.44
C LEU A 25 -23.83 9.19 -1.50
N GLY A 26 -22.57 8.81 -1.77
CA GLY A 26 -21.44 9.28 -0.98
C GLY A 26 -21.27 10.80 -1.06
N ARG A 27 -21.42 11.40 -2.25
CA ARG A 27 -21.39 12.86 -2.43
C ARG A 27 -22.57 13.54 -1.74
N ALA A 28 -23.77 12.97 -1.82
CA ALA A 28 -24.97 13.52 -1.19
C ALA A 28 -24.90 13.47 0.35
N LEU A 29 -24.28 12.44 0.92
CA LEU A 29 -24.20 12.22 2.37
C LEU A 29 -22.85 12.64 2.98
N ALA A 30 -21.94 13.22 2.19
CA ALA A 30 -20.59 13.56 2.63
C ALA A 30 -20.56 14.34 3.95
N PRO A 31 -21.38 15.38 4.20
CA PRO A 31 -21.33 16.14 5.46
C PRO A 31 -21.68 15.31 6.71
N LEU A 32 -22.53 14.29 6.56
CA LEU A 32 -22.93 13.40 7.65
C LEU A 32 -21.88 12.30 7.86
N LEU A 33 -21.33 11.77 6.77
CA LEU A 33 -20.34 10.70 6.81
C LEU A 33 -18.97 11.21 7.31
N THR A 34 -18.56 12.44 7.00
CA THR A 34 -17.32 13.04 7.53
C THR A 34 -17.30 13.05 9.06
N LYS A 35 -18.45 13.32 9.71
CA LYS A 35 -18.57 13.33 11.18
C LYS A 35 -18.41 11.96 11.83
N LYS A 36 -18.49 10.88 11.05
CA LYS A 36 -18.34 9.50 11.52
C LYS A 36 -16.98 8.89 11.15
N LEU A 37 -16.09 9.63 10.52
CA LEU A 37 -14.74 9.16 10.25
C LEU A 37 -14.01 8.95 11.58
N PRO A 38 -13.29 7.83 11.76
CA PRO A 38 -12.47 7.64 12.94
C PRO A 38 -11.35 8.69 12.96
N GLU A 39 -11.02 9.22 14.14
CA GLU A 39 -9.99 10.27 14.26
C GLU A 39 -8.60 9.76 13.85
N HIS A 40 -8.31 8.47 14.05
CA HIS A 40 -7.05 7.81 13.68
C HIS A 40 -7.28 6.46 13.01
N ARG A 41 -6.29 5.97 12.25
CA ARG A 41 -6.30 4.58 11.75
C ARG A 41 -6.19 3.59 12.91
N TYR A 42 -6.82 2.42 12.81
CA TYR A 42 -6.75 1.40 13.86
C TYR A 42 -5.33 0.84 14.10
N ILE A 43 -4.43 1.00 13.12
CA ILE A 43 -3.10 0.39 13.11
C ILE A 43 -2.00 1.39 13.52
N ASP A 44 -2.22 2.69 13.32
CA ASP A 44 -1.28 3.74 13.68
C ASP A 44 -1.96 5.09 13.95
N LYS A 45 -1.22 6.03 14.55
CA LYS A 45 -1.74 7.34 14.97
C LYS A 45 -1.92 8.34 13.82
N VAL A 46 -1.96 7.89 12.57
CA VAL A 46 -2.18 8.80 11.44
C VAL A 46 -3.64 9.24 11.41
N GLN A 47 -3.85 10.55 11.38
CA GLN A 47 -5.18 11.14 11.35
C GLN A 47 -5.90 10.85 10.03
N VAL A 48 -7.17 10.46 10.11
CA VAL A 48 -8.02 10.26 8.94
C VAL A 48 -8.95 11.46 8.79
N ASN A 49 -8.64 12.32 7.82
CA ASN A 49 -9.50 13.40 7.38
C ASN A 49 -10.22 12.99 6.09
N ALA A 50 -11.26 13.73 5.69
CA ALA A 50 -12.01 13.46 4.45
C ALA A 50 -11.12 13.41 3.19
N ASP A 51 -9.96 14.06 3.23
CA ASP A 51 -8.99 14.17 2.14
C ASP A 51 -7.70 13.36 2.42
N SER A 52 -7.71 12.49 3.43
CA SER A 52 -6.56 11.62 3.72
C SER A 52 -6.50 10.49 2.68
N PRO A 53 -5.41 10.36 1.90
CA PRO A 53 -5.28 9.29 0.92
C PRO A 53 -5.32 7.93 1.60
N GLN A 54 -6.15 7.03 1.07
CA GLN A 54 -6.32 5.68 1.54
C GLN A 54 -5.73 4.65 0.56
N GLU A 55 -5.61 3.42 1.04
CA GLU A 55 -5.42 2.26 0.19
C GLU A 55 -6.76 1.86 -0.43
N ASP A 56 -6.75 1.33 -1.65
CA ASP A 56 -7.93 0.83 -2.34
C ASP A 56 -8.31 -0.60 -1.96
N GLU A 57 -7.46 -1.33 -1.23
CA GLU A 57 -7.71 -2.74 -0.93
C GLU A 57 -9.04 -2.97 -0.18
N ILE A 58 -9.41 -2.09 0.76
CA ILE A 58 -10.70 -2.20 1.47
C ILE A 58 -11.86 -1.93 0.51
N ALA A 59 -11.71 -1.00 -0.44
CA ALA A 59 -12.70 -0.80 -1.49
C ALA A 59 -12.85 -2.07 -2.34
N LEU A 60 -11.73 -2.68 -2.73
CA LEU A 60 -11.74 -3.95 -3.48
C LEU A 60 -12.38 -5.07 -2.67
N ALA A 61 -12.09 -5.19 -1.37
CA ALA A 61 -12.73 -6.18 -0.51
C ALA A 61 -14.27 -6.08 -0.48
N ASN A 62 -14.82 -4.87 -0.72
CA ASN A 62 -16.26 -4.61 -0.81
C ASN A 62 -16.83 -4.76 -2.24
N MET A 63 -15.98 -4.84 -3.25
CA MET A 63 -16.39 -4.94 -4.66
C MET A 63 -16.19 -6.33 -5.26
N THR A 64 -15.22 -7.08 -4.76
CA THR A 64 -14.77 -8.34 -5.37
C THR A 64 -14.54 -9.40 -4.29
N PRO A 65 -14.69 -10.70 -4.61
CA PRO A 65 -14.37 -11.79 -3.70
C PRO A 65 -12.86 -12.10 -3.58
N LEU A 66 -11.98 -11.31 -4.23
CA LEU A 66 -10.54 -11.49 -4.19
C LEU A 66 -9.86 -10.31 -3.48
N SER A 67 -9.77 -10.40 -2.15
CA SER A 67 -8.97 -9.50 -1.33
C SER A 67 -8.38 -10.26 -0.13
N PHE A 68 -7.19 -9.87 0.31
CA PHE A 68 -6.60 -10.48 1.50
C PHE A 68 -7.40 -10.17 2.78
N TYR A 69 -8.19 -9.10 2.78
CA TYR A 69 -9.09 -8.76 3.90
C TYR A 69 -10.12 -9.85 4.17
N HIS A 70 -10.55 -10.63 3.16
CA HIS A 70 -11.48 -11.75 3.42
C HIS A 70 -10.85 -12.82 4.31
N GLY A 71 -9.52 -13.00 4.25
CA GLY A 71 -8.79 -13.87 5.18
C GLY A 71 -8.78 -13.32 6.60
N LEU A 72 -8.71 -12.00 6.75
CA LEU A 72 -8.83 -11.33 8.05
C LEU A 72 -10.23 -11.46 8.63
N TYR A 73 -11.28 -11.31 7.81
CA TYR A 73 -12.67 -11.42 8.24
C TYR A 73 -13.05 -12.86 8.59
N PHE A 74 -12.54 -13.85 7.84
CA PHE A 74 -12.83 -15.27 8.02
C PHE A 74 -11.57 -16.13 8.22
N PRO A 75 -10.88 -16.00 9.37
CA PRO A 75 -9.59 -16.67 9.61
C PRO A 75 -9.60 -18.20 9.53
N LYS A 76 -10.75 -18.89 9.67
CA LYS A 76 -10.80 -20.36 9.52
C LYS A 76 -10.34 -20.83 8.13
N GLN A 77 -10.41 -19.95 7.13
CA GLN A 77 -9.92 -20.18 5.77
C GLN A 77 -8.88 -19.11 5.39
N PHE A 78 -8.07 -18.65 6.35
CA PHE A 78 -7.11 -17.56 6.17
C PHE A 78 -6.23 -17.76 4.93
N ASP A 79 -5.49 -18.86 4.87
CA ASP A 79 -4.55 -19.13 3.76
C ASP A 79 -5.27 -19.16 2.40
N HIS A 80 -6.48 -19.73 2.34
CA HIS A 80 -7.27 -19.77 1.10
C HIS A 80 -7.58 -18.36 0.58
N TYR A 81 -8.15 -17.49 1.42
CA TYR A 81 -8.48 -16.12 1.02
C TYR A 81 -7.23 -15.26 0.81
N PHE A 82 -6.22 -15.45 1.65
CA PHE A 82 -4.99 -14.66 1.60
C PHE A 82 -4.21 -14.90 0.32
N GLN A 83 -3.95 -16.17 -0.04
CA GLN A 83 -3.18 -16.50 -1.25
C GLN A 83 -3.93 -16.08 -2.53
N ARG A 84 -5.25 -16.22 -2.55
CA ARG A 84 -6.10 -15.71 -3.64
C ARG A 84 -6.07 -14.18 -3.71
N GLY A 85 -6.21 -13.52 -2.57
CA GLY A 85 -6.25 -12.07 -2.44
C GLY A 85 -4.94 -11.37 -2.79
N VAL A 86 -3.79 -11.97 -2.45
CA VAL A 86 -2.44 -11.40 -2.67
C VAL A 86 -1.78 -11.89 -3.96
N PHE A 87 -1.91 -13.17 -4.31
CA PHE A 87 -1.18 -13.78 -5.42
C PHE A 87 -2.07 -14.35 -6.54
N PHE A 88 -3.39 -14.40 -6.35
CA PHE A 88 -4.34 -15.10 -7.25
C PHE A 88 -4.08 -16.60 -7.38
N ASP A 89 -3.41 -17.21 -6.41
CA ASP A 89 -3.23 -18.65 -6.40
C ASP A 89 -4.58 -19.36 -6.38
N HIS A 90 -4.66 -20.51 -7.05
CA HIS A 90 -5.88 -21.31 -7.11
C HIS A 90 -7.12 -20.52 -7.56
N THR A 91 -6.92 -19.44 -8.33
CA THR A 91 -8.00 -18.60 -8.85
C THR A 91 -8.11 -18.79 -10.35
N ASN A 92 -9.34 -18.94 -10.84
CA ASN A 92 -9.58 -19.16 -12.28
C ASN A 92 -9.47 -17.82 -13.06
N ALA A 93 -9.25 -17.92 -14.37
CA ALA A 93 -9.07 -16.74 -15.23
C ALA A 93 -10.31 -15.82 -15.27
N THR A 94 -11.52 -16.37 -15.12
CA THR A 94 -12.78 -15.60 -15.10
C THR A 94 -12.84 -14.68 -13.89
N ASP A 95 -12.48 -15.19 -12.71
CA ASP A 95 -12.45 -14.43 -11.45
C ASP A 95 -11.37 -13.34 -11.49
N ILE A 96 -10.18 -13.65 -12.02
CA ILE A 96 -9.11 -12.67 -12.20
C ILE A 96 -9.56 -11.57 -13.17
N ALA A 97 -10.18 -11.94 -14.29
CA ALA A 97 -10.71 -10.97 -15.25
C ALA A 97 -11.84 -10.10 -14.65
N GLN A 98 -12.66 -10.66 -13.76
CA GLN A 98 -13.67 -9.90 -13.02
C GLN A 98 -13.02 -8.90 -12.07
N TRP A 99 -12.05 -9.33 -11.25
CA TRP A 99 -11.30 -8.43 -10.38
C TRP A 99 -10.62 -7.29 -11.17
N GLN A 100 -10.06 -7.58 -12.33
CA GLN A 100 -9.48 -6.55 -13.21
C GLN A 100 -10.52 -5.57 -13.74
N ARG A 101 -11.75 -6.02 -14.03
CA ARG A 101 -12.87 -5.14 -14.40
C ARG A 101 -13.28 -4.25 -13.23
N ASP A 102 -13.42 -4.82 -12.03
CA ASP A 102 -13.82 -4.07 -10.84
C ASP A 102 -12.78 -3.04 -10.42
N LEU A 103 -11.49 -3.38 -10.51
CA LEU A 103 -10.40 -2.44 -10.26
C LEU A 103 -10.42 -1.28 -11.26
N ARG A 104 -10.53 -1.56 -12.57
CA ARG A 104 -10.66 -0.51 -13.59
C ARG A 104 -11.87 0.37 -13.33
N TYR A 105 -13.01 -0.25 -13.00
CA TYR A 105 -14.23 0.49 -12.68
C TYR A 105 -14.04 1.43 -11.47
N LEU A 106 -13.38 0.97 -10.40
CA LEU A 106 -13.04 1.83 -9.26
C LEU A 106 -12.17 3.02 -9.69
N TYR A 107 -11.12 2.78 -10.48
CA TYR A 107 -10.19 3.83 -10.91
C TYR A 107 -10.82 4.82 -11.90
N ASP A 108 -11.65 4.35 -12.82
CA ASP A 108 -12.40 5.20 -13.74
C ASP A 108 -13.31 6.15 -12.95
N LYS A 109 -13.96 5.66 -11.89
CA LYS A 109 -14.75 6.50 -11.00
C LYS A 109 -13.89 7.52 -10.24
N LEU A 110 -12.70 7.13 -9.78
CA LEU A 110 -11.78 8.06 -9.11
C LEU A 110 -11.31 9.16 -10.07
N ALA A 111 -11.00 8.80 -11.31
CA ALA A 111 -10.61 9.75 -12.36
C ALA A 111 -11.76 10.70 -12.72
N LEU A 112 -13.00 10.21 -12.78
CA LEU A 112 -14.19 11.04 -12.96
C LEU A 112 -14.42 12.00 -11.79
N ALA A 113 -14.16 11.56 -10.55
CA ALA A 113 -14.28 12.41 -9.37
C ALA A 113 -13.17 13.48 -9.28
N GLN A 114 -12.03 13.24 -9.92
CA GLN A 114 -10.81 14.06 -9.82
C GLN A 114 -10.27 14.38 -11.22
N PRO A 115 -11.05 15.11 -12.05
CA PRO A 115 -10.72 15.32 -13.46
C PRO A 115 -9.40 16.07 -13.62
N GLY A 116 -8.60 15.64 -14.60
CA GLY A 116 -7.29 16.22 -14.90
C GLY A 116 -6.17 15.82 -13.94
N ARG A 117 -6.45 15.02 -12.91
CA ARG A 117 -5.44 14.56 -11.94
C ARG A 117 -4.94 13.16 -12.28
N ARG A 118 -3.62 12.94 -12.17
CA ARG A 118 -3.00 11.61 -12.28
C ARG A 118 -3.29 10.82 -11.02
N LEU A 119 -3.87 9.62 -11.14
CA LEU A 119 -4.12 8.78 -9.97
C LEU A 119 -2.79 8.31 -9.34
N LEU A 120 -2.62 8.65 -8.07
CA LEU A 120 -1.56 8.15 -7.20
C LEU A 120 -2.17 7.09 -6.28
N ILE A 121 -1.84 5.84 -6.56
CA ILE A 121 -2.38 4.71 -5.80
C ILE A 121 -1.28 4.07 -4.95
N LYS A 122 -1.62 3.78 -3.70
CA LYS A 122 -0.76 3.02 -2.80
C LYS A 122 -1.52 1.83 -2.24
N ASN A 123 -1.04 0.64 -2.56
CA ASN A 123 -1.51 -0.63 -2.01
C ASN A 123 -0.33 -1.61 -1.96
N PRO A 124 0.08 -2.13 -0.79
CA PRO A 124 1.19 -3.07 -0.68
C PRO A 124 1.03 -4.33 -1.53
N VAL A 125 -0.21 -4.84 -1.71
CA VAL A 125 -0.48 -6.05 -2.49
C VAL A 125 0.03 -5.93 -3.92
N TYR A 126 0.11 -4.72 -4.46
CA TYR A 126 0.60 -4.46 -5.81
C TYR A 126 2.08 -4.76 -6.01
N THR A 127 2.87 -4.84 -4.93
CA THR A 127 4.23 -5.35 -5.00
C THR A 127 4.27 -6.82 -5.46
N ALA A 128 3.19 -7.59 -5.25
CA ALA A 128 3.09 -8.97 -5.72
C ALA A 128 2.71 -9.12 -7.21
N ARG A 129 2.24 -8.03 -7.85
CA ARG A 129 1.56 -8.07 -9.17
C ARG A 129 1.94 -6.95 -10.17
N PRO A 130 3.20 -6.46 -10.28
CA PRO A 130 3.54 -5.42 -11.27
C PRO A 130 3.12 -5.74 -12.73
N ALA A 131 3.31 -6.97 -13.20
CA ALA A 131 3.01 -7.38 -14.58
C ALA A 131 1.51 -7.28 -14.90
N MET A 132 0.66 -7.63 -13.94
CA MET A 132 -0.78 -7.47 -14.09
C MET A 132 -1.17 -5.98 -14.15
N LEU A 133 -0.59 -5.15 -13.28
CA LEU A 133 -0.86 -3.70 -13.33
C LEU A 133 -0.43 -3.07 -14.65
N ARG A 134 0.71 -3.49 -15.21
CA ARG A 134 1.15 -3.06 -16.54
C ARG A 134 0.22 -3.52 -17.66
N THR A 135 -0.43 -4.67 -17.50
CA THR A 135 -1.43 -5.15 -18.47
C THR A 135 -2.66 -4.24 -18.47
N LEU A 136 -3.05 -3.72 -17.31
CA LEU A 136 -4.18 -2.79 -17.16
C LEU A 136 -3.83 -1.36 -17.56
N TRP A 137 -2.63 -0.91 -17.18
CA TRP A 137 -2.09 0.43 -17.44
C TRP A 137 -0.63 0.32 -17.92
N PRO A 138 -0.40 0.18 -19.23
CA PRO A 138 0.95 0.02 -19.79
C PRO A 138 1.92 1.14 -19.44
N ASP A 139 1.41 2.36 -19.29
CA ASP A 139 2.18 3.56 -18.94
C ASP A 139 2.26 3.83 -17.43
N ALA A 140 1.84 2.87 -16.60
CA ALA A 140 1.94 3.00 -15.15
C ALA A 140 3.40 3.21 -14.71
N LYS A 141 3.55 4.05 -13.69
CA LYS A 141 4.82 4.38 -13.05
C LYS A 141 4.77 3.84 -11.62
N PHE A 142 5.84 3.16 -11.23
CA PHE A 142 5.95 2.43 -9.99
C PHE A 142 7.01 3.07 -9.09
N ILE A 143 6.65 3.27 -7.82
CA ILE A 143 7.55 3.73 -6.78
C ILE A 143 7.63 2.61 -5.75
N HIS A 144 8.79 1.96 -5.62
CA HIS A 144 9.04 1.03 -4.54
C HIS A 144 9.86 1.69 -3.43
N ILE A 145 9.38 1.55 -2.19
CA ILE A 145 10.08 2.02 -1.01
C ILE A 145 10.51 0.80 -0.20
N HIS A 146 11.81 0.59 -0.08
CA HIS A 146 12.39 -0.44 0.77
C HIS A 146 12.76 0.15 2.14
N ARG A 147 12.76 -0.69 3.18
CA ARG A 147 13.04 -0.28 4.57
C ARG A 147 13.80 -1.42 5.25
N ASN A 148 14.55 -1.09 6.32
CA ASN A 148 15.17 -2.06 7.21
C ASN A 148 14.24 -3.28 7.45
N PRO A 149 14.64 -4.50 7.04
CA PRO A 149 13.77 -5.66 7.04
C PRO A 149 13.28 -6.05 8.43
N VAL A 150 14.10 -5.91 9.48
CA VAL A 150 13.67 -6.17 10.87
C VAL A 150 12.52 -5.24 11.28
N LYS A 151 12.60 -3.95 10.92
CA LYS A 151 11.51 -2.99 11.16
C LYS A 151 10.26 -3.33 10.36
N VAL A 152 10.40 -3.84 9.13
CA VAL A 152 9.27 -4.31 8.31
C VAL A 152 8.58 -5.49 8.97
N PHE A 153 9.32 -6.52 9.38
CA PHE A 153 8.77 -7.71 10.04
C PHE A 153 7.97 -7.35 11.29
N LEU A 154 8.56 -6.56 12.20
CA LEU A 154 7.90 -6.14 13.44
C LEU A 154 6.65 -5.30 13.17
N SER A 155 6.70 -4.41 12.19
CA SER A 155 5.56 -3.59 11.78
C SER A 155 4.44 -4.45 11.21
N MET A 156 4.75 -5.45 10.39
CA MET A 156 3.76 -6.34 9.78
C MET A 156 3.15 -7.30 10.79
N ARG A 157 3.94 -7.79 11.75
CA ARG A 157 3.42 -8.59 12.87
C ARG A 157 2.41 -7.79 13.70
N ASN A 158 2.74 -6.54 14.03
CA ASN A 158 1.80 -5.63 14.70
C ASN A 158 0.56 -5.35 13.85
N PHE A 159 0.73 -5.12 12.53
CA PHE A 159 -0.35 -4.90 11.59
C PHE A 159 -1.37 -6.05 11.60
N TYR A 160 -0.93 -7.30 11.37
CA TYR A 160 -1.84 -8.45 11.36
C TYR A 160 -2.50 -8.68 12.71
N THR A 161 -1.74 -8.59 13.82
CA THR A 161 -2.29 -8.75 15.17
C THR A 161 -3.41 -7.74 15.44
N ALA A 162 -3.19 -6.46 15.11
CA ALA A 162 -4.19 -5.41 15.29
C ALA A 162 -5.42 -5.63 14.39
N LEU A 163 -5.22 -6.02 13.13
CA LEU A 163 -6.32 -6.25 12.20
C LEU A 163 -7.17 -7.47 12.56
N PHE A 164 -6.55 -8.57 13.00
CA PHE A 164 -7.31 -9.72 13.50
C PHE A 164 -8.13 -9.34 14.73
N ALA A 165 -7.54 -8.64 15.69
CA ALA A 165 -8.27 -8.18 16.88
C ALA A 165 -9.48 -7.29 16.55
N GLN A 166 -9.39 -6.49 15.48
CA GLN A 166 -10.43 -5.54 15.10
C GLN A 166 -11.50 -6.12 14.16
N PHE A 167 -11.11 -6.99 13.22
CA PHE A 167 -11.97 -7.37 12.09
C PHE A 167 -12.30 -8.86 12.01
N ALA A 168 -11.64 -9.72 12.77
CA ALA A 168 -11.91 -11.15 12.71
C ALA A 168 -13.34 -11.45 13.20
N LEU A 169 -14.11 -12.15 12.36
CA LEU A 169 -15.44 -12.67 12.71
C LEU A 169 -15.37 -14.14 13.18
N GLN A 170 -14.17 -14.71 13.27
CA GLN A 170 -13.90 -16.08 13.70
C GLN A 170 -12.61 -16.12 14.53
N ASP A 171 -12.41 -17.22 15.27
CA ASP A 171 -11.14 -17.46 15.97
C ASP A 171 -9.96 -17.47 14.98
N TRP A 172 -8.86 -16.84 15.38
CA TRP A 172 -7.63 -16.70 14.60
C TRP A 172 -6.39 -17.25 15.33
N SER A 173 -6.58 -17.95 16.45
CA SER A 173 -5.47 -18.46 17.27
C SER A 173 -4.56 -19.46 16.53
N HIS A 174 -5.07 -20.10 15.47
CA HIS A 174 -4.33 -21.01 14.60
C HIS A 174 -3.49 -20.31 13.53
N VAL A 175 -3.65 -18.99 13.32
CA VAL A 175 -2.93 -18.26 12.28
C VAL A 175 -1.53 -17.91 12.78
N ASP A 176 -0.51 -18.53 12.16
CA ASP A 176 0.88 -18.18 12.38
C ASP A 176 1.24 -16.88 11.63
N ILE A 177 1.13 -15.75 12.34
CA ILE A 177 1.41 -14.42 11.79
C ILE A 177 2.87 -14.30 11.33
N ASP A 178 3.83 -14.86 12.08
CA ASP A 178 5.25 -14.76 11.75
C ASP A 178 5.52 -15.47 10.40
N ARG A 179 5.01 -16.70 10.24
CA ARG A 179 5.09 -17.45 8.98
C ARG A 179 4.47 -16.66 7.83
N VAL A 180 3.25 -16.16 8.01
CA VAL A 180 2.54 -15.39 6.97
C VAL A 180 3.36 -14.18 6.54
N VAL A 181 3.92 -13.41 7.48
CA VAL A 181 4.74 -12.24 7.16
C VAL A 181 6.01 -12.65 6.41
N LEU A 182 6.76 -13.64 6.92
CA LEU A 182 8.04 -14.08 6.36
C LEU A 182 7.89 -14.61 4.93
N GLU A 183 6.94 -15.52 4.71
CA GLU A 183 6.70 -16.16 3.41
C GLU A 183 6.14 -15.16 2.39
N THR A 184 5.18 -14.34 2.81
CA THR A 184 4.54 -13.36 1.92
C THR A 184 5.54 -12.32 1.43
N TYR A 185 6.34 -11.75 2.33
CA TYR A 185 7.32 -10.74 1.96
C TYR A 185 8.33 -11.29 0.94
N ALA A 186 8.88 -12.48 1.20
CA ALA A 186 9.88 -13.08 0.33
C ALA A 186 9.33 -13.32 -1.09
N ARG A 187 8.08 -13.80 -1.19
CA ARG A 187 7.41 -14.00 -2.47
C ARG A 187 7.09 -12.68 -3.17
N MET A 188 6.58 -11.68 -2.43
CA MET A 188 6.28 -10.36 -3.00
C MET A 188 7.51 -9.67 -3.56
N MET A 189 8.63 -9.68 -2.84
CA MET A 189 9.87 -9.05 -3.31
C MET A 189 10.48 -9.82 -4.49
N SER A 190 10.38 -11.14 -4.50
CA SER A 190 10.78 -11.96 -5.66
C SER A 190 9.95 -11.62 -6.91
N ASN A 191 8.62 -11.54 -6.77
CA ASN A 191 7.72 -11.15 -7.86
C ASN A 191 8.02 -9.73 -8.34
N LEU A 192 8.19 -8.78 -7.42
CA LEU A 192 8.54 -7.41 -7.75
C LEU A 192 9.77 -7.38 -8.66
N ARG A 193 10.88 -7.96 -8.21
CA ARG A 193 12.15 -7.97 -8.97
C ARG A 193 12.00 -8.66 -10.31
N ALA A 194 11.30 -9.79 -10.37
CA ALA A 194 11.11 -10.53 -11.61
C ALA A 194 10.24 -9.76 -12.64
N GLU A 195 9.19 -9.10 -12.17
CA GLU A 195 8.19 -8.44 -13.03
C GLU A 195 8.56 -7.00 -13.41
N THR A 196 9.52 -6.38 -12.69
CA THR A 196 10.02 -5.03 -13.00
C THR A 196 11.38 -5.02 -13.70
N LYS A 197 12.07 -6.15 -13.84
CA LYS A 197 13.42 -6.22 -14.45
C LYS A 197 13.52 -5.61 -15.85
N ASP A 198 12.44 -5.67 -16.63
CA ASP A 198 12.38 -5.22 -18.03
C ASP A 198 11.65 -3.87 -18.17
N LEU A 199 11.29 -3.21 -17.06
CA LEU A 199 10.68 -1.89 -17.11
C LEU A 199 11.67 -0.85 -17.65
N THR A 200 11.16 0.10 -18.44
CA THR A 200 11.99 1.22 -18.88
C THR A 200 12.44 2.04 -17.67
N LYS A 201 13.58 2.72 -17.81
CA LYS A 201 14.17 3.52 -16.72
C LYS A 201 13.21 4.56 -16.14
N ASN A 202 12.19 5.00 -16.88
CA ASN A 202 11.22 6.00 -16.41
C ASN A 202 9.88 5.43 -15.91
N GLN A 203 9.80 4.13 -15.67
CA GLN A 203 8.60 3.45 -15.17
C GLN A 203 8.76 2.87 -13.77
N PHE A 204 9.98 2.71 -13.25
CA PHE A 204 10.20 2.13 -11.94
C PHE A 204 11.33 2.85 -11.21
N VAL A 205 11.01 3.47 -10.07
CA VAL A 205 12.00 4.04 -9.16
C VAL A 205 11.96 3.31 -7.83
N GLU A 206 13.13 3.01 -7.31
CA GLU A 206 13.32 2.45 -5.97
C GLU A 206 14.04 3.46 -5.07
N LEU A 207 13.58 3.58 -3.82
CA LEU A 207 14.20 4.44 -2.81
C LEU A 207 14.13 3.85 -1.40
N SER A 208 15.13 4.21 -0.59
CA SER A 208 15.19 3.83 0.82
C SER A 208 14.26 4.71 1.66
N PHE A 209 13.50 4.09 2.55
CA PHE A 209 12.73 4.80 3.56
C PHE A 209 13.63 5.68 4.44
N ASP A 210 14.84 5.22 4.80
CA ASP A 210 15.75 5.98 5.65
C ASP A 210 16.30 7.22 4.91
N ASN A 211 16.56 7.10 3.60
CA ASN A 211 16.91 8.27 2.76
C ASN A 211 15.72 9.23 2.63
N PHE A 212 14.51 8.71 2.43
CA PHE A 212 13.30 9.53 2.39
C PHE A 212 13.03 10.25 3.72
N GLN A 213 13.42 9.65 4.85
CA GLN A 213 13.29 10.31 6.14
C GLN A 213 14.31 11.42 6.36
N SER A 214 15.54 11.21 5.93
CA SER A 214 16.64 12.15 6.15
C SER A 214 16.56 13.34 5.21
N ASP A 215 16.19 13.11 3.94
CA ASP A 215 16.01 14.17 2.94
C ASP A 215 14.80 13.89 2.02
N PRO A 216 13.58 14.16 2.50
CA PRO A 216 12.36 13.90 1.73
C PRO A 216 12.31 14.67 0.41
N MET A 217 12.82 15.91 0.36
CA MET A 217 12.76 16.73 -0.86
C MET A 217 13.73 16.25 -1.92
N ALA A 218 14.96 15.86 -1.56
CA ALA A 218 15.87 15.24 -2.52
C ALA A 218 15.30 13.91 -3.08
N GLN A 219 14.58 13.13 -2.27
CA GLN A 219 13.91 11.94 -2.78
C GLN A 219 12.73 12.26 -3.71
N ILE A 220 11.99 13.36 -3.50
CA ILE A 220 10.98 13.81 -4.45
C ILE A 220 11.58 14.25 -5.77
N GLU A 221 12.66 15.04 -5.73
CA GLU A 221 13.40 15.44 -6.94
C GLU A 221 13.79 14.21 -7.75
N ARG A 222 14.40 13.22 -7.08
CA ARG A 222 14.73 11.94 -7.71
C ARG A 222 13.51 11.23 -8.30
N ILE A 223 12.37 11.21 -7.61
CA ILE A 223 11.14 10.59 -8.13
C ILE A 223 10.64 11.34 -9.37
N TYR A 224 10.61 12.67 -9.36
CA TYR A 224 10.15 13.47 -10.49
C TYR A 224 11.05 13.30 -11.69
N ASP A 225 12.36 13.42 -11.49
CA ASP A 225 13.36 13.29 -12.55
C ASP A 225 13.36 11.87 -13.13
N HIS A 226 13.37 10.85 -12.28
CA HIS A 226 13.46 9.46 -12.74
C HIS A 226 12.19 9.03 -13.47
N LEU A 227 11.02 9.46 -13.00
CA LEU A 227 9.74 9.07 -13.57
C LEU A 227 9.19 10.07 -14.59
N ASP A 228 9.99 11.05 -15.04
CA ASP A 228 9.56 12.12 -15.96
C ASP A 228 8.23 12.76 -15.52
N LEU A 229 8.10 13.10 -14.24
CA LEU A 229 6.91 13.79 -13.72
C LEU A 229 7.05 15.30 -13.98
N PRO A 230 6.00 15.96 -14.50
CA PRO A 230 6.08 17.37 -14.86
C PRO A 230 6.01 18.29 -13.64
N ASP A 231 6.58 19.49 -13.80
CA ASP A 231 6.32 20.68 -12.98
C ASP A 231 6.61 20.56 -11.48
N LEU A 232 7.76 19.96 -11.10
CA LEU A 232 8.19 19.91 -9.70
C LEU A 232 8.27 21.30 -9.05
N ASP A 233 8.73 22.32 -9.79
CA ASP A 233 8.88 23.68 -9.25
C ASP A 233 7.55 24.27 -8.76
N ALA A 234 6.43 23.93 -9.41
CA ALA A 234 5.11 24.36 -8.99
C ALA A 234 4.63 23.59 -7.74
N ASP A 235 5.02 22.31 -7.60
CA ASP A 235 4.62 21.46 -6.49
C ASP A 235 5.52 21.60 -5.25
N ARG A 236 6.76 22.09 -5.42
CA ARG A 236 7.77 22.21 -4.37
C ARG A 236 7.28 22.95 -3.12
N PRO A 237 6.69 24.16 -3.21
CA PRO A 237 6.19 24.87 -2.03
C PRO A 237 5.11 24.08 -1.27
N VAL A 238 4.30 23.29 -1.98
CA VAL A 238 3.24 22.46 -1.38
C VAL A 238 3.85 21.30 -0.59
N PHE A 239 4.90 20.68 -1.12
CA PHE A 239 5.60 19.59 -0.43
C PHE A 239 6.38 20.09 0.78
N GLU A 240 7.07 21.22 0.66
CA GLU A 240 7.81 21.84 1.77
C GLU A 240 6.86 22.27 2.90
N GLY A 241 5.76 22.94 2.58
CA GLY A 241 4.75 23.30 3.58
C GLY A 241 4.12 22.08 4.27
N TYR A 242 3.92 20.97 3.54
CA TYR A 242 3.48 19.73 4.16
C TYR A 242 4.54 19.14 5.09
N LEU A 243 5.82 19.13 4.70
CA LEU A 243 6.91 18.62 5.53
C LEU A 243 7.03 19.39 6.85
N GLU A 244 6.88 20.71 6.80
CA GLU A 244 6.83 21.55 8.00
C GLU A 244 5.68 21.13 8.93
N SER A 245 4.49 20.86 8.37
CA SER A 245 3.30 20.47 9.15
C SER A 245 3.44 19.12 9.86
N VAL A 246 4.35 18.24 9.41
CA VAL A 246 4.54 16.89 9.97
C VAL A 246 5.88 16.72 10.70
N ARG A 247 6.61 17.81 10.94
CA ARG A 247 7.95 17.80 11.55
C ARG A 247 8.01 17.07 12.90
N ASP A 248 6.95 17.17 13.70
CA ASP A 248 6.87 16.58 15.04
C ASP A 248 6.25 15.17 15.07
N TYR A 249 5.95 14.58 13.91
CA TYR A 249 5.31 13.26 13.84
C TYR A 249 6.23 12.16 14.38
N ARG A 250 5.78 11.48 15.45
CA ARG A 250 6.50 10.36 16.07
C ARG A 250 6.00 9.01 15.54
N LYS A 251 6.94 8.21 15.04
CA LYS A 251 6.68 6.85 14.54
C LYS A 251 6.69 5.83 15.68
N ASN A 252 6.04 4.69 15.43
CA ASN A 252 6.22 3.52 16.28
C ASN A 252 7.69 3.08 16.24
N SER A 253 8.28 2.93 17.42
CA SER A 253 9.59 2.32 17.62
C SER A 253 9.41 0.87 18.02
N PHE A 254 10.11 -0.03 17.35
CA PHE A 254 10.14 -1.44 17.71
C PHE A 254 11.56 -1.81 18.13
N THR A 255 11.70 -2.46 19.28
CA THR A 255 12.96 -3.09 19.70
C THR A 255 12.94 -4.54 19.26
N ALA A 256 13.97 -4.96 18.52
CA ALA A 256 14.10 -6.32 18.02
C ALA A 256 14.91 -7.19 18.99
N SER A 257 14.43 -8.41 19.28
CA SER A 257 15.24 -9.44 19.92
C SER A 257 16.20 -10.09 18.91
N ASP A 258 17.25 -10.75 19.40
CA ASP A 258 18.18 -11.50 18.56
C ASP A 258 17.49 -12.61 17.77
N GLU A 259 16.50 -13.28 18.37
CA GLU A 259 15.66 -14.28 17.69
C GLU A 259 14.93 -13.68 16.47
N VAL A 260 14.40 -12.46 16.59
CA VAL A 260 13.72 -11.78 15.46
C VAL A 260 14.73 -11.45 14.36
N LYS A 261 15.91 -10.97 14.73
CA LYS A 261 16.99 -10.65 13.79
C LYS A 261 17.43 -11.91 13.03
N GLU A 262 17.61 -13.02 13.74
CA GLU A 262 17.99 -14.31 13.16
C GLU A 262 16.90 -14.86 12.22
N LYS A 263 15.63 -14.80 12.61
CA LYS A 263 14.50 -15.17 11.74
C LYS A 263 14.50 -14.33 10.45
N VAL A 264 14.61 -13.01 10.58
CA VAL A 264 14.63 -12.10 9.43
C VAL A 264 15.84 -12.34 8.53
N ALA A 265 17.04 -12.51 9.11
CA ALA A 265 18.26 -12.82 8.36
C ALA A 265 18.13 -14.15 7.59
N THR A 266 17.55 -15.17 8.21
CA THR A 266 17.35 -16.50 7.62
C THR A 266 16.40 -16.44 6.43
N HIS A 267 15.26 -15.77 6.57
CA HIS A 267 14.23 -15.76 5.53
C HIS A 267 14.46 -14.69 4.47
N TRP A 268 15.03 -13.54 4.82
CA TRP A 268 15.13 -12.36 3.96
C TRP A 268 16.57 -11.93 3.66
N GLY A 269 17.56 -12.82 3.90
CA GLY A 269 18.98 -12.54 3.71
C GLY A 269 19.34 -12.05 2.30
N GLU A 270 18.65 -12.54 1.26
CA GLU A 270 18.83 -12.03 -0.10
C GLU A 270 18.46 -10.54 -0.22
N PHE A 271 17.33 -10.14 0.34
CA PHE A 271 16.83 -8.76 0.28
C PHE A 271 17.64 -7.81 1.17
N ILE A 272 18.12 -8.32 2.32
CA ILE A 272 19.06 -7.59 3.17
C ILE A 272 20.30 -7.21 2.37
N ARG A 273 20.92 -8.17 1.68
CA ARG A 273 22.10 -7.90 0.83
C ARG A 273 21.79 -7.03 -0.37
N HIS A 274 20.64 -7.26 -1.01
CA HIS A 274 20.24 -6.49 -2.19
C HIS A 274 20.14 -4.99 -1.90
N TRP A 275 19.64 -4.62 -0.72
CA TRP A 275 19.43 -3.23 -0.32
C TRP A 275 20.45 -2.67 0.67
N GLY A 276 21.51 -3.41 1.00
CA GLY A 276 22.61 -2.92 1.83
C GLY A 276 22.23 -2.75 3.31
N TYR A 277 21.42 -3.65 3.88
CA TYR A 277 20.99 -3.59 5.28
C TYR A 277 21.82 -4.45 6.24
N GLU A 278 22.91 -5.07 5.79
CA GLU A 278 23.73 -6.01 6.56
C GLU A 278 24.18 -5.44 7.91
N ASP A 279 24.63 -4.19 7.95
CA ASP A 279 25.12 -3.53 9.16
C ASP A 279 23.99 -3.14 10.15
N GLN A 280 22.74 -3.38 9.79
CA GLN A 280 21.56 -3.01 10.58
C GLN A 280 20.76 -4.22 11.09
N ILE A 281 21.25 -5.43 10.88
CA ILE A 281 20.62 -6.69 11.33
C ILE A 281 21.27 -7.15 12.64
#